data_AF-A0A4C1XGP5-F1
#
_entry.id   AF-A0A4C1XGP5-F1
#
_cell.length_a   1.000
_cell.length_b   1.000
_cell.length_c   1.000
_cell.angle_alpha   90.00
_cell.angle_beta   90.00
_cell.angle_gamma   90.00
#
_symmetry.space_group_name_H-M   'P 1'
#
loop_
_entity.id
_entity.type
_entity.pdbx_description
1 polymer ?
#
loop_
_entity_poly.entity_id
_entity_poly.type
_entity_poly.pdbx_seq_one_letter_code
_entity_poly.pdbx_strand_id
1 'polypeptide(L)'
;MVTTELERIKIGKLQDQNGKDEYVERLKDSFSKIKQYEYLELDELWKVMKSVLVDEPRKVCGVNKRTNVNKKDNEWWNFEIGYKMLKVRNKDAKMRAKEYVKRRKNDIKERYDKRFSDDFRENQQPFWHMVKKTRKNPETSCKHDTVADDNVTATEYTIDDGNESGITMDEIVKALKRRRIGKAAGYDRVSSEMLMSGGGIVASLLCHLFN
;
A
#
# COMPACT_ATOMS: atom_id res chain seq x y z
N MET A 1 -1.07 -32.65 24.83
CA MET A 1 -1.92 -31.87 23.90
C MET A 1 -2.52 -30.72 24.70
N VAL A 2 -2.12 -29.46 24.44
CA VAL A 2 -2.61 -28.31 25.21
C VAL A 2 -4.03 -27.97 24.74
N THR A 3 -5.03 -28.27 25.57
CA THR A 3 -6.41 -27.83 25.35
C THR A 3 -6.51 -26.36 25.72
N THR A 4 -6.38 -25.47 24.74
CA THR A 4 -6.64 -24.04 24.98
C THR A 4 -8.14 -23.84 25.19
N GLU A 5 -8.56 -23.45 26.38
CA GLU A 5 -9.94 -23.02 26.61
C GLU A 5 -10.26 -21.85 25.68
N LEU A 6 -11.26 -22.04 24.82
CA LEU A 6 -11.71 -21.00 23.90
C LEU A 6 -12.85 -20.24 24.58
N GLU A 7 -12.53 -19.05 25.06
CA GLU A 7 -13.53 -18.11 25.56
C GLU A 7 -14.26 -17.44 24.39
N ARG A 8 -15.60 -17.44 24.44
CA ARG A 8 -16.44 -16.73 23.47
C ARG A 8 -17.05 -15.50 24.12
N ILE A 9 -16.83 -14.33 23.53
CA ILE A 9 -17.36 -13.05 24.03
C ILE A 9 -18.88 -13.02 23.82
N LYS A 10 -19.62 -12.51 24.83
CA LYS A 10 -21.08 -12.41 24.82
C LYS A 10 -21.57 -11.22 23.97
N ILE A 11 -21.49 -11.35 22.65
CA ILE A 11 -21.81 -10.27 21.69
C ILE A 11 -23.24 -9.71 21.86
N GLY A 12 -24.18 -10.47 22.44
CA GLY A 12 -25.55 -9.99 22.68
C GLY A 12 -25.63 -8.65 23.43
N LYS A 13 -24.72 -8.39 24.37
CA LYS A 13 -24.67 -7.11 25.10
C LYS A 13 -24.27 -5.91 24.24
N LEU A 14 -23.59 -6.13 23.10
CA LEU A 14 -23.30 -5.07 22.13
C LEU A 14 -24.50 -4.76 21.23
N GLN A 15 -25.63 -5.44 21.37
CA GLN A 15 -26.87 -5.05 20.69
C GLN A 15 -27.56 -3.91 21.44
N ASP A 16 -27.44 -3.91 22.78
CA ASP A 16 -27.96 -2.87 23.66
C ASP A 16 -27.20 -1.55 23.47
N GLN A 17 -27.93 -0.43 23.40
CA GLN A 17 -27.31 0.89 23.17
C GLN A 17 -26.31 1.23 24.28
N ASN A 18 -26.64 0.98 25.54
CA ASN A 18 -25.75 1.22 26.68
C ASN A 18 -24.44 0.40 26.57
N GLY A 19 -24.52 -0.86 26.15
CA GLY A 19 -23.34 -1.70 25.96
C GLY A 19 -22.46 -1.23 24.81
N LYS A 20 -23.07 -0.70 23.73
CA LYS A 20 -22.33 -0.06 22.63
C LYS A 20 -21.62 1.21 23.09
N ASP A 21 -22.31 2.08 23.82
CA ASP A 21 -21.75 3.36 24.25
C ASP A 21 -20.58 3.14 25.22
N GLU A 22 -20.70 2.22 26.19
CA GLU A 22 -19.60 1.85 27.08
C GLU A 22 -18.41 1.29 26.30
N TYR A 23 -18.67 0.40 25.32
CA TYR A 23 -17.63 -0.17 24.48
C TYR A 23 -16.90 0.89 23.65
N VAL A 24 -17.65 1.81 23.03
CA VAL A 24 -17.13 2.91 22.23
C VAL A 24 -16.23 3.82 23.06
N GLU A 25 -16.64 4.20 24.27
CA GLU A 25 -15.83 5.05 25.15
C GLU A 25 -14.54 4.34 25.60
N ARG A 26 -14.61 3.06 25.98
CA ARG A 26 -13.42 2.27 26.32
C ARG A 26 -12.45 2.11 25.16
N LEU A 27 -12.97 1.93 23.94
CA LEU A 27 -12.14 1.90 22.74
C LEU A 27 -11.43 3.23 22.55
N LYS A 28 -12.13 4.37 22.68
CA LYS A 28 -11.49 5.69 22.56
C LYS A 28 -10.35 5.87 23.56
N ASP A 29 -10.57 5.51 24.83
CA ASP A 29 -9.55 5.60 25.87
C ASP A 29 -8.36 4.64 25.61
N SER A 30 -8.63 3.42 25.16
CA SER A 30 -7.56 2.46 24.84
C SER A 30 -6.75 2.91 23.62
N PHE A 31 -7.42 3.48 22.61
CA PHE A 31 -6.75 3.97 21.42
C PHE A 31 -6.04 5.31 21.61
N SER A 32 -6.52 6.18 22.50
CA SER A 32 -5.78 7.40 22.86
C SER A 32 -4.42 7.06 23.49
N LYS A 33 -4.35 5.96 24.26
CA LYS A 33 -3.09 5.40 24.76
C LYS A 33 -2.22 4.83 23.64
N ILE A 34 -2.83 4.17 22.64
CA ILE A 34 -2.10 3.63 21.47
C ILE A 34 -1.47 4.74 20.62
N LYS A 35 -2.07 5.94 20.55
CA LYS A 35 -1.46 7.08 19.83
C LYS A 35 -0.07 7.46 20.36
N GLN A 36 0.24 7.12 21.61
CA GLN A 36 1.58 7.35 22.19
C GLN A 36 2.64 6.39 21.60
N TYR A 37 2.23 5.37 20.83
CA TYR A 37 3.07 4.36 20.20
C TYR A 37 3.26 4.59 18.70
N GLU A 38 3.23 5.85 18.25
CA GLU A 38 3.35 6.25 16.83
C GLU A 38 4.63 5.72 16.14
N TYR A 39 5.61 5.23 16.91
CA TYR A 39 6.88 4.69 16.43
C TYR A 39 6.94 3.16 16.29
N LEU A 40 5.87 2.41 16.61
CA LEU A 40 5.88 0.96 16.44
C LEU A 40 5.83 0.55 14.96
N GLU A 41 6.46 -0.57 14.62
CA GLU A 41 6.29 -1.17 13.30
C GLU A 41 4.81 -1.52 13.06
N LEU A 42 4.36 -1.42 11.80
CA LEU A 42 2.97 -1.67 11.42
C LEU A 42 2.44 -3.03 11.92
N ASP A 43 3.29 -4.06 11.96
CA ASP A 43 2.92 -5.39 12.45
C ASP A 43 2.68 -5.41 13.97
N GLU A 44 3.48 -4.68 14.74
CA GLU A 44 3.31 -4.54 16.19
C GLU A 44 2.08 -3.71 16.52
N LEU A 45 1.90 -2.58 15.83
CA LEU A 45 0.73 -1.72 16.00
C LEU A 45 -0.57 -2.48 15.65
N TRP A 46 -0.55 -3.31 14.60
CA TRP A 46 -1.67 -4.18 14.25
C TRP A 46 -1.96 -5.23 15.34
N LYS A 47 -0.93 -5.84 15.95
CA LYS A 47 -1.10 -6.77 17.09
C LYS A 47 -1.74 -6.09 18.29
N VAL A 48 -1.26 -4.89 18.65
CA VAL A 48 -1.80 -4.09 19.76
C VAL A 48 -3.25 -3.68 19.49
N MET A 49 -3.56 -3.27 18.26
CA MET A 49 -4.94 -2.95 17.90
C MET A 49 -5.86 -4.18 17.99
N LYS A 50 -5.40 -5.36 17.54
CA LYS A 50 -6.17 -6.60 17.70
C LYS A 50 -6.43 -6.92 19.16
N SER A 51 -5.43 -6.79 20.04
CA SER A 51 -5.62 -7.09 21.46
C SER A 51 -6.67 -6.15 22.08
N VAL A 52 -6.62 -4.85 21.80
CA VAL A 52 -7.65 -3.89 22.26
C VAL A 52 -9.04 -4.26 21.74
N LEU A 53 -9.16 -4.63 20.47
CA LEU A 53 -10.43 -5.05 19.88
C LEU A 53 -11.00 -6.35 20.47
N VAL A 54 -10.20 -7.17 21.13
CA VAL A 54 -10.63 -8.41 21.79
C VAL A 54 -10.85 -8.20 23.29
N ASP A 55 -9.97 -7.43 23.95
CA ASP A 55 -9.96 -7.25 25.40
C ASP A 55 -11.04 -6.27 25.87
N GLU A 56 -11.29 -5.18 25.15
CA GLU A 56 -12.33 -4.21 25.56
C GLU A 56 -13.74 -4.79 25.52
N PRO A 57 -14.19 -5.49 24.45
CA PRO A 57 -15.48 -6.17 24.48
C PRO A 57 -15.53 -7.29 25.52
N ARG A 58 -14.39 -7.95 25.80
CA ARG A 58 -14.32 -8.97 26.86
C ARG A 58 -14.62 -8.35 28.23
N LYS A 59 -14.17 -7.12 28.49
CA LYS A 59 -14.48 -6.36 29.72
C LYS A 59 -15.95 -5.93 29.78
N VAL A 60 -16.52 -5.43 28.69
CA VAL A 60 -17.92 -4.95 28.65
C VAL A 60 -18.93 -6.10 28.67
N CYS A 61 -18.72 -7.08 27.79
CA CYS A 61 -19.69 -8.13 27.55
C CYS A 61 -19.50 -9.35 28.46
N GLY A 62 -18.28 -9.56 28.96
CA GLY A 62 -17.89 -10.81 29.57
C GLY A 62 -17.73 -11.95 28.56
N VAL A 63 -17.32 -13.10 29.06
CA VAL A 63 -17.05 -14.30 28.27
C VAL A 63 -17.87 -15.49 28.75
N ASN A 64 -18.17 -16.38 27.81
CA ASN A 64 -18.66 -17.73 28.09
C ASN A 64 -17.50 -18.71 27.92
N LYS A 65 -17.28 -19.56 28.92
CA LYS A 65 -16.40 -20.72 28.79
C LYS A 65 -17.15 -21.80 28.03
N ARG A 66 -16.58 -22.27 26.92
CA ARG A 66 -17.04 -23.47 26.25
C ARG A 66 -15.97 -24.54 26.34
N THR A 67 -16.34 -25.68 26.88
CA THR A 67 -15.60 -26.93 26.73
C THR A 67 -15.98 -27.52 25.37
N ASN A 68 -15.01 -27.99 24.58
CA ASN A 68 -15.18 -28.60 23.25
C ASN A 68 -15.59 -27.67 22.09
N VAL A 69 -14.70 -26.78 21.66
CA VAL A 69 -14.82 -26.11 20.35
C VAL A 69 -13.96 -26.86 19.34
N ASN A 70 -14.58 -27.43 18.30
CA ASN A 70 -13.87 -28.08 17.20
C ASN A 70 -13.06 -27.00 16.44
N LYS A 71 -11.77 -27.25 16.22
CA LYS A 71 -10.77 -26.25 15.79
C LYS A 71 -10.96 -25.76 14.33
N LYS A 72 -11.90 -26.35 13.59
CA LYS A 72 -11.94 -26.38 12.13
C LYS A 72 -12.46 -25.10 11.44
N ASP A 73 -13.12 -24.18 12.15
CA ASP A 73 -13.86 -23.07 11.53
C ASP A 73 -13.18 -21.69 11.62
N ASN A 74 -11.91 -21.61 12.04
CA ASN A 74 -11.36 -20.37 12.58
C ASN A 74 -10.35 -19.65 11.66
N GLU A 75 -9.88 -20.25 10.56
CA GLU A 75 -8.66 -19.80 9.86
C GLU A 75 -8.85 -18.68 8.82
N TRP A 76 -10.10 -18.29 8.52
CA TRP A 76 -10.37 -17.50 7.32
C TRP A 76 -9.92 -16.02 7.39
N TRP A 77 -9.95 -15.41 8.57
CA TRP A 77 -9.69 -13.96 8.74
C TRP A 77 -8.24 -13.54 8.52
N ASN A 78 -7.28 -14.40 8.91
CA ASN A 78 -5.87 -14.11 8.71
C ASN A 78 -5.49 -14.09 7.22
N PHE A 79 -6.16 -14.91 6.40
CA PHE A 79 -5.80 -15.05 4.99
C PHE A 79 -6.28 -13.84 4.17
N GLU A 80 -7.52 -13.37 4.37
CA GLU A 80 -8.05 -12.29 3.53
C GLU A 80 -7.50 -10.90 3.91
N ILE A 81 -7.37 -10.60 5.21
CA ILE A 81 -6.71 -9.37 5.65
C ILE A 81 -5.22 -9.41 5.30
N GLY A 82 -4.56 -10.54 5.55
CA GLY A 82 -3.15 -10.75 5.20
C GLY A 82 -2.91 -10.56 3.69
N TYR A 83 -3.79 -11.09 2.85
CA TYR A 83 -3.73 -10.91 1.41
C TYR A 83 -3.91 -9.45 0.99
N LYS A 84 -4.86 -8.72 1.59
CA LYS A 84 -5.05 -7.28 1.31
C LYS A 84 -3.84 -6.46 1.74
N MET A 85 -3.27 -6.72 2.92
CA MET A 85 -2.03 -6.08 3.38
C MET A 85 -0.83 -6.39 2.48
N LEU A 86 -0.71 -7.64 2.01
CA LEU A 86 0.33 -8.03 1.06
C LEU A 86 0.15 -7.31 -0.28
N LYS A 87 -1.09 -7.13 -0.73
CA LYS A 87 -1.41 -6.40 -1.96
C LYS A 87 -1.04 -4.92 -1.89
N VAL A 88 -1.26 -4.27 -0.73
CA VAL A 88 -0.81 -2.88 -0.48
C VAL A 88 0.72 -2.80 -0.53
N ARG A 89 1.43 -3.68 0.20
CA ARG A 89 2.91 -3.73 0.17
C ARG A 89 3.48 -3.96 -1.24
N ASN A 90 2.85 -4.84 -2.02
CA ASN A 90 3.28 -5.11 -3.40
C ASN A 90 3.08 -3.88 -4.30
N LYS A 91 1.98 -3.12 -4.11
CA LYS A 91 1.75 -1.87 -4.84
C LYS A 91 2.81 -0.82 -4.50
N ASP A 92 3.13 -0.61 -3.23
CA ASP A 92 4.17 0.35 -2.82
C ASP A 92 5.54 -0.02 -3.36
N ALA A 93 5.93 -1.29 -3.28
CA ALA A 93 7.18 -1.78 -3.85
C ALA A 93 7.22 -1.55 -5.37
N LYS A 94 6.10 -1.80 -6.06
CA LYS A 94 5.96 -1.55 -7.50
C LYS A 94 6.10 -0.05 -7.82
N MET A 95 5.53 0.84 -7.00
CA MET A 95 5.66 2.28 -7.17
C MET A 95 7.10 2.76 -6.97
N ARG A 96 7.76 2.33 -5.89
CA ARG A 96 9.18 2.66 -5.64
C ARG A 96 10.09 2.19 -6.77
N ALA A 97 9.85 0.98 -7.29
CA ALA A 97 10.60 0.46 -8.43
C ALA A 97 10.38 1.30 -9.71
N LYS A 98 9.13 1.70 -9.99
CA LYS A 98 8.82 2.59 -11.12
C LYS A 98 9.51 3.95 -10.99
N GLU A 99 9.48 4.56 -9.81
CA GLU A 99 10.11 5.85 -9.55
C GLU A 99 11.64 5.78 -9.69
N TYR A 100 12.26 4.71 -9.18
CA TYR A 100 13.68 4.45 -9.36
C TYR A 100 14.07 4.36 -10.84
N VAL A 101 13.30 3.61 -11.64
CA VAL A 101 13.53 3.50 -13.09
C VAL A 101 13.38 4.85 -13.78
N LYS A 102 12.35 5.64 -13.42
CA LYS A 102 12.13 6.99 -13.97
C LYS A 102 13.32 7.91 -13.66
N ARG A 103 13.77 7.93 -12.40
CA ARG A 103 14.95 8.70 -11.97
C ARG A 103 16.21 8.28 -12.73
N ARG A 104 16.48 6.98 -12.83
CA ARG A 104 17.64 6.46 -13.58
C ARG A 104 17.62 6.81 -15.06
N LYS A 105 16.45 6.79 -15.71
CA LYS A 105 16.31 7.22 -17.11
C LYS A 105 16.66 8.69 -17.27
N ASN A 106 16.19 9.55 -16.37
CA ASN A 106 16.52 10.97 -16.37
C ASN A 106 18.01 11.20 -16.15
N ASP A 107 18.64 10.53 -15.17
CA ASP A 107 20.09 10.64 -14.92
C ASP A 107 20.95 10.20 -16.13
N ILE A 108 20.49 9.19 -16.88
CA ILE A 108 21.18 8.75 -18.10
C ILE A 108 21.03 9.80 -19.19
N LYS A 109 19.81 10.32 -19.37
CA LYS A 109 19.52 11.38 -20.35
C LYS A 109 20.35 12.63 -20.08
N GLU A 110 20.38 13.14 -18.84
CA GLU A 110 21.18 14.31 -18.47
C GLU A 110 22.68 14.09 -18.70
N ARG A 111 23.21 12.90 -18.37
CA ARG A 111 24.62 12.57 -18.64
C ARG A 111 24.94 12.44 -20.12
N TYR A 112 23.97 12.07 -20.94
CA TYR A 112 24.12 12.02 -22.39
C TYR A 112 24.09 13.43 -22.96
N ASP A 113 23.08 14.23 -22.62
CA ASP A 113 22.92 15.62 -23.07
C ASP A 113 24.13 16.48 -22.68
N LYS A 114 24.65 16.28 -21.46
CA LYS A 114 25.87 16.94 -21.00
C LYS A 114 27.10 16.55 -21.84
N ARG A 115 27.34 15.25 -22.04
CA ARG A 115 28.46 14.78 -22.86
C ARG A 115 28.36 15.27 -24.29
N PHE A 116 27.16 15.22 -24.85
CA PHE A 116 26.89 15.73 -26.19
C PHE A 116 27.21 17.23 -26.30
N SER A 117 26.83 18.03 -25.30
CA SER A 117 27.13 19.47 -25.25
C SER A 117 28.63 19.76 -25.08
N ASP A 118 29.31 19.03 -24.19
CA ASP A 118 30.74 19.17 -23.94
C ASP A 118 31.55 18.78 -25.19
N ASP A 119 31.23 17.62 -25.79
CA ASP A 119 31.85 17.14 -27.03
C ASP A 119 31.58 18.10 -28.19
N PHE A 120 30.40 18.74 -28.26
CA PHE A 120 30.11 19.71 -29.31
C PHE A 120 31.02 20.94 -29.19
N ARG A 121 31.27 21.45 -27.98
CA ARG A 121 32.18 22.59 -27.77
C ARG A 121 33.63 22.24 -28.09
N GLU A 122 34.09 21.07 -27.69
CA GLU A 122 35.46 20.61 -27.98
C GLU A 122 35.64 20.26 -29.46
N ASN A 123 34.63 19.65 -30.09
CA ASN A 123 34.68 19.26 -31.50
C ASN A 123 34.34 20.37 -32.49
N GLN A 124 33.81 21.51 -32.04
CA GLN A 124 33.56 22.66 -32.92
C GLN A 124 34.84 23.15 -33.60
N GLN A 125 35.96 23.22 -32.88
CA GLN A 125 37.25 23.69 -33.43
C GLN A 125 37.79 22.73 -34.52
N PRO A 126 37.94 21.41 -34.26
CA PRO A 126 38.29 20.43 -35.29
C PRO A 126 37.31 20.41 -36.47
N PHE A 127 36.01 20.49 -36.20
CA PHE A 127 34.97 20.51 -37.23
C PHE A 127 35.12 21.72 -38.15
N TRP A 128 35.22 22.93 -37.60
CA TRP A 128 35.42 24.14 -38.40
C TRP A 128 36.77 24.17 -39.10
N HIS A 129 37.82 23.63 -38.49
CA HIS A 129 39.12 23.46 -39.13
C HIS A 129 39.01 22.54 -40.36
N MET A 130 38.32 21.40 -40.22
CA MET A 130 38.06 20.47 -41.32
C MET A 130 37.23 21.12 -42.44
N VAL A 131 36.12 21.79 -42.09
CA VAL A 131 35.29 22.54 -43.06
C VAL A 131 36.09 23.61 -43.81
N LYS A 132 36.93 24.38 -43.10
CA LYS A 132 37.81 25.38 -43.72
C LYS A 132 38.87 24.75 -44.63
N LYS A 133 39.42 23.59 -44.26
CA LYS A 133 40.41 22.85 -45.06
C LYS A 133 39.78 22.33 -46.35
N THR A 134 38.57 21.76 -46.29
CA THR A 134 37.85 21.25 -47.46
C THR A 134 37.42 22.37 -48.42
N ARG A 135 37.04 23.55 -47.91
CA ARG A 135 36.75 24.71 -48.77
C ARG A 135 37.96 25.23 -49.54
N LYS A 136 39.18 25.02 -49.04
CA LYS A 136 40.42 25.44 -49.72
C LYS A 136 40.86 24.44 -50.80
N ASN A 137 40.41 23.18 -50.73
CA ASN A 137 40.73 22.12 -51.70
C ASN A 137 39.44 21.45 -52.21
N PRO A 138 38.77 22.01 -53.23
CA PRO A 138 37.48 21.50 -53.73
C PRO A 138 37.57 20.16 -54.49
N GLU A 139 38.76 19.63 -54.77
CA GLU A 139 38.93 18.47 -55.65
C GLU A 139 38.66 17.11 -54.99
N THR A 140 38.57 17.04 -53.65
CA THR A 140 38.13 15.82 -52.94
C THR A 140 36.62 15.85 -52.71
N SER A 141 35.87 15.69 -53.80
CA SER A 141 34.42 15.44 -53.80
C SER A 141 34.17 13.98 -53.39
N CYS A 142 33.69 13.76 -52.16
CA CYS A 142 33.24 12.43 -51.73
C CYS A 142 31.98 12.02 -52.49
N LYS A 143 32.00 10.82 -53.06
CA LYS A 143 30.84 10.17 -53.67
C LYS A 143 29.79 9.92 -52.59
N HIS A 144 28.57 10.37 -52.83
CA HIS A 144 27.42 10.16 -51.96
C HIS A 144 27.00 8.69 -52.06
N ASP A 145 27.29 7.89 -51.04
CA ASP A 145 26.67 6.58 -50.86
C ASP A 145 25.33 6.77 -50.14
N THR A 146 24.26 6.61 -50.90
CA THR A 146 22.87 6.71 -50.44
C THR A 146 22.52 5.48 -49.61
N VAL A 147 22.74 5.55 -48.30
CA VAL A 147 22.25 4.53 -47.35
C VAL A 147 20.79 4.83 -47.04
N ALA A 148 19.91 3.84 -47.25
CA ALA A 148 18.49 3.94 -46.96
C ALA A 148 18.27 3.99 -45.44
N ASP A 149 17.66 5.08 -44.95
CA ASP A 149 17.26 5.22 -43.56
C ASP A 149 15.96 4.44 -43.32
N ASP A 150 16.09 3.27 -42.69
CA ASP A 150 14.96 2.52 -42.12
C ASP A 150 14.44 3.27 -40.88
N ASN A 151 13.41 4.06 -41.12
CA ASN A 151 12.65 4.84 -40.15
C ASN A 151 11.85 3.93 -39.19
N VAL A 152 12.52 3.46 -38.14
CA VAL A 152 11.89 2.81 -36.98
C VAL A 152 10.92 3.80 -36.32
N THR A 153 9.64 3.62 -36.62
CA THR A 153 8.54 4.40 -36.04
C THR A 153 8.35 3.96 -34.60
N ALA A 154 8.93 4.71 -33.66
CA ALA A 154 8.74 4.49 -32.23
C ALA A 154 7.27 4.73 -31.86
N THR A 155 6.52 3.66 -31.62
CA THR A 155 5.15 3.72 -31.12
C THR A 155 5.19 4.15 -29.65
N GLU A 156 4.90 5.42 -29.40
CA GLU A 156 4.87 5.99 -28.06
C GLU A 156 3.61 5.47 -27.32
N TYR A 157 3.78 4.48 -26.47
CA TYR A 157 2.74 4.02 -25.55
C TYR A 157 2.58 5.04 -24.42
N THR A 158 1.57 5.89 -24.50
CA THR A 158 1.10 6.70 -23.37
C THR A 158 0.47 5.76 -22.34
N ILE A 159 1.20 5.48 -21.26
CA ILE A 159 0.68 4.72 -20.13
C ILE A 159 -0.19 5.70 -19.33
N ASP A 160 -1.50 5.59 -19.52
CA ASP A 160 -2.52 6.27 -18.72
C ASP A 160 -2.26 6.03 -17.22
N ASP A 161 -1.88 7.10 -16.53
CA ASP A 161 -1.46 7.20 -15.13
C ASP A 161 -2.65 7.10 -14.17
N GLY A 162 -3.55 6.17 -14.48
CA GLY A 162 -4.71 5.70 -13.71
C GLY A 162 -4.71 6.14 -12.24
N ASN A 163 -5.45 7.23 -12.02
CA ASN A 163 -5.93 7.83 -10.79
C ASN A 163 -5.37 7.23 -9.48
N GLU A 164 -4.54 8.03 -8.82
CA GLU A 164 -4.05 7.86 -7.44
C GLU A 164 -5.21 7.94 -6.42
N SER A 165 -6.13 6.98 -6.41
CA SER A 165 -7.06 6.86 -5.30
C SER A 165 -6.32 6.17 -4.15
N GLY A 166 -5.70 6.96 -3.28
CA GLY A 166 -5.46 6.53 -1.90
C GLY A 166 -6.72 5.85 -1.36
N ILE A 167 -6.55 4.78 -0.58
CA ILE A 167 -7.69 3.98 -0.09
C ILE A 167 -8.64 4.92 0.65
N THR A 168 -9.78 5.22 0.05
CA THR A 168 -10.68 6.23 0.62
C THR A 168 -11.38 5.63 1.83
N MET A 169 -11.70 6.47 2.83
CA MET A 169 -12.47 6.05 4.00
C MET A 169 -13.78 5.35 3.58
N ASP A 170 -14.41 5.82 2.52
CA ASP A 170 -15.61 5.21 1.94
C ASP A 170 -15.37 3.80 1.43
N GLU A 171 -14.23 3.50 0.82
CA GLU A 171 -13.88 2.14 0.39
C GLU A 171 -13.71 1.18 1.58
N ILE A 172 -13.10 1.64 2.67
CA ILE A 172 -12.93 0.86 3.91
C ILE A 172 -14.29 0.60 4.55
N VAL A 173 -15.10 1.64 4.73
CA VAL A 173 -16.46 1.53 5.28
C VAL A 173 -17.33 0.64 4.41
N LYS A 174 -17.24 0.77 3.08
CA LYS A 174 -17.98 -0.07 2.12
C LYS A 174 -17.52 -1.53 2.18
N ALA A 175 -16.22 -1.80 2.35
CA ALA A 175 -15.69 -3.14 2.56
C ALA A 175 -16.16 -3.75 3.89
N LEU A 176 -16.19 -2.95 4.96
CA LEU A 176 -16.73 -3.37 6.26
C LEU A 176 -18.23 -3.66 6.19
N LYS A 177 -19.01 -2.83 5.49
CA LYS A 177 -20.46 -3.03 5.28
C LYS A 177 -20.80 -4.23 4.41
N ARG A 178 -19.94 -4.56 3.43
CA ARG A 178 -20.08 -5.77 2.58
C ARG A 178 -19.84 -7.07 3.35
N ARG A 179 -19.32 -7.00 4.59
CA ARG A 179 -19.14 -8.18 5.44
C ARG A 179 -20.51 -8.73 5.85
N ARG A 180 -20.75 -10.02 5.61
CA ARG A 180 -21.99 -10.69 6.03
C ARG A 180 -22.13 -10.65 7.55
N ILE A 181 -23.21 -10.03 8.03
CA ILE A 181 -23.65 -10.06 9.43
C ILE A 181 -23.97 -11.51 9.80
N GLY A 182 -23.52 -11.99 10.96
CA GLY A 182 -23.85 -13.33 11.47
C GLY A 182 -22.84 -14.45 11.16
N LYS A 183 -21.67 -14.17 10.55
CA LYS A 183 -20.56 -15.15 10.53
C LYS A 183 -19.89 -15.24 11.90
N ALA A 184 -19.53 -16.45 12.33
CA ALA A 184 -18.77 -16.65 13.57
C ALA A 184 -17.44 -15.87 13.56
N ALA A 185 -17.04 -15.36 14.72
CA ALA A 185 -15.73 -14.72 14.88
C ALA A 185 -14.63 -15.75 14.56
N GLY A 186 -13.63 -15.35 13.76
CA GLY A 186 -12.49 -16.19 13.40
C GLY A 186 -11.53 -16.44 14.56
N TYR A 187 -10.34 -16.97 14.27
CA TYR A 187 -9.28 -17.27 15.25
C TYR A 187 -8.88 -16.05 16.09
N ASP A 188 -8.96 -14.88 15.48
CA ASP A 188 -8.70 -13.57 16.03
C ASP A 188 -9.79 -13.07 16.99
N ARG A 189 -10.92 -13.79 17.14
CA ARG A 189 -12.01 -13.50 18.10
C ARG A 189 -12.71 -12.14 17.89
N VAL A 190 -12.33 -11.38 16.87
CA VAL A 190 -12.96 -10.12 16.49
C VAL A 190 -14.19 -10.40 15.61
N SER A 191 -15.38 -10.18 16.17
CA SER A 191 -16.64 -10.38 15.44
C SER A 191 -16.95 -9.22 14.48
N SER A 192 -17.82 -9.45 13.50
CA SER A 192 -18.35 -8.37 12.66
C SER A 192 -19.06 -7.31 13.50
N GLU A 193 -19.80 -7.71 14.53
CA GLU A 193 -20.54 -6.81 15.39
C GLU A 193 -19.62 -5.89 16.20
N MET A 194 -18.46 -6.38 16.63
CA MET A 194 -17.43 -5.56 17.29
C MET A 194 -16.91 -4.46 16.35
N LEU A 195 -16.56 -4.84 15.11
CA LEU A 195 -16.13 -3.88 14.11
C LEU A 195 -17.24 -2.93 13.67
N MET A 196 -18.50 -3.35 13.69
CA MET A 196 -19.60 -2.46 13.34
C MET A 196 -19.93 -1.48 14.48
N SER A 197 -19.97 -1.97 15.72
CA SER A 197 -20.30 -1.14 16.89
C SER A 197 -19.21 -0.09 17.16
N GLY A 198 -17.94 -0.46 16.97
CA GLY A 198 -16.80 0.47 17.04
C GLY A 198 -16.40 1.06 15.68
N GLY A 199 -17.19 0.87 14.62
CA GLY A 199 -16.73 0.99 13.24
C GLY A 199 -16.21 2.37 12.86
N GLY A 200 -16.82 3.44 13.38
CA GLY A 200 -16.31 4.80 13.17
C GLY A 200 -14.92 5.00 13.75
N ILE A 201 -14.67 4.50 14.96
CA ILE A 201 -13.37 4.63 15.64
C ILE A 201 -12.32 3.77 14.94
N VAL A 202 -12.65 2.50 14.66
CA VAL A 202 -11.73 1.57 14.01
C VAL A 202 -11.38 2.03 12.60
N ALA A 203 -12.36 2.50 11.83
CA ALA A 203 -12.11 3.01 10.49
C ALA A 203 -11.25 4.29 10.52
N SER A 204 -11.51 5.22 11.46
CA SER A 204 -10.67 6.42 11.62
C SER A 204 -9.22 6.06 11.97
N LEU A 205 -9.00 5.05 12.82
CA LEU A 205 -7.66 4.55 13.14
C LEU A 205 -7.00 3.90 11.93
N LEU A 206 -7.72 3.03 11.21
CA LEU A 206 -7.20 2.39 9.99
C LEU A 206 -6.81 3.45 8.95
N CYS A 207 -7.62 4.49 8.77
CA CYS A 207 -7.29 5.59 7.87
C CYS A 207 -6.06 6.38 8.32
N HIS A 208 -5.86 6.58 9.62
CA HIS A 208 -4.65 7.22 10.14
C HIS A 208 -3.41 6.33 10.01
N LEU A 209 -3.59 5.01 9.99
CA LEU A 209 -2.53 4.01 9.89
C LEU A 209 -2.06 3.76 8.45
N PHE A 210 -2.96 3.90 7.48
CA PHE A 210 -2.71 3.55 6.07
C PHE A 210 -2.52 4.75 5.14
N ASN A 211 -2.75 5.97 5.62
CA ASN A 211 -2.42 7.21 4.93
C ASN A 211 -1.22 7.86 5.59
#